data_AF-A0A9D1S2K6-F1
#
_entry.id   AF-A0A9D1S2K6-F1
#
_cell.length_a   1.000
_cell.length_b   1.000
_cell.length_c   1.000
_cell.angle_alpha   90.00
_cell.angle_beta   90.00
_cell.angle_gamma   90.00
#
_symmetry.space_group_name_H-M   'P 1'
#
loop_
_entity.id
_entity.type
_entity.pdbx_description
1 polymer ?
#
loop_
_entity_poly.entity_id
_entity_poly.type
_entity_poly.pdbx_seq_one_letter_code
_entity_poly.pdbx_strand_id
1 'polypeptide(L)'
;MTGWIAGHQWLPGRSLHGDQTEFALVLAIVTAAVLALALTATATRPPWSAAMLVCLTWALIINGISHIVLSLLSGSLMPGVLSGSTVLLPLGAYLIWRLPPVPWTPTTVTTTILVAVGLTAGAFALAALVTRL
;
A
#
# COMPACT_ATOMS: atom_id res chain seq x y z
N MET A 1 22.01 1.86 -6.72
CA MET A 1 21.04 1.15 -5.86
C MET A 1 21.63 1.03 -4.48
N THR A 2 20.89 1.46 -3.48
CA THR A 2 21.29 1.55 -2.07
C THR A 2 20.22 0.90 -1.21
N GLY A 3 20.52 0.66 0.07
CA GLY A 3 19.54 0.18 1.03
C GLY A 3 19.15 -1.30 0.91
N TRP A 4 18.01 -1.65 1.50
CA TRP A 4 17.58 -3.04 1.68
C TRP A 4 17.52 -3.84 0.37
N ILE A 5 17.10 -3.24 -0.75
CA ILE A 5 17.07 -3.92 -2.07
C ILE A 5 18.46 -4.29 -2.58
N ALA A 6 19.49 -3.47 -2.31
CA ALA A 6 20.85 -3.74 -2.80
C ALA A 6 21.42 -5.06 -2.21
N GLY A 7 20.99 -5.44 -1.00
CA GLY A 7 21.35 -6.70 -0.34
C GLY A 7 20.54 -7.92 -0.81
N HIS A 8 19.43 -7.74 -1.53
CA HIS A 8 18.48 -8.81 -1.88
C HIS A 8 18.31 -8.96 -3.38
N GLN A 9 19.43 -9.28 -4.04
CA GLN A 9 19.60 -9.36 -5.49
C GLN A 9 18.72 -10.43 -6.19
N TRP A 10 18.19 -11.38 -5.44
CA TRP A 10 17.31 -12.45 -5.91
C TRP A 10 15.85 -12.00 -6.06
N LEU A 11 15.48 -10.83 -5.52
CA LEU A 11 14.13 -10.29 -5.69
C LEU A 11 13.96 -9.74 -7.11
N PRO A 12 12.86 -10.07 -7.81
CA PRO A 12 12.59 -9.60 -9.17
C PRO A 12 12.38 -8.08 -9.27
N GLY A 13 12.34 -7.37 -8.13
CA GLY A 13 12.10 -5.93 -8.03
C GLY A 13 13.31 -5.03 -8.33
N ARG A 14 14.45 -5.58 -8.78
CA ARG A 14 15.63 -4.77 -9.15
C ARG A 14 15.35 -3.67 -10.17
N SER A 15 14.32 -3.81 -11.01
CA SER A 15 13.89 -2.77 -11.96
C SER A 15 12.74 -1.88 -11.47
N LEU A 16 12.05 -2.26 -10.38
CA LEU A 16 10.82 -1.61 -9.91
C LEU A 16 11.01 -0.82 -8.61
N HIS A 17 12.11 -1.05 -7.88
CA HIS A 17 12.41 -0.30 -6.66
C HIS A 17 13.59 0.62 -6.93
N GLY A 18 13.31 1.93 -6.91
CA GLY A 18 14.32 2.98 -6.95
C GLY A 18 15.21 3.00 -5.71
N ASP A 19 16.00 4.06 -5.54
CA ASP A 19 16.82 4.30 -4.34
C ASP A 19 15.98 4.12 -3.06
N GLN A 20 16.60 3.71 -1.93
CA GLN A 20 15.93 3.60 -0.63
C GLN A 20 15.13 4.87 -0.28
N THR A 21 15.63 6.04 -0.68
CA THR A 21 14.94 7.33 -0.53
C THR A 21 13.63 7.38 -1.33
N GLU A 22 13.65 6.93 -2.57
CA GLU A 22 12.45 6.88 -3.43
C GLU A 22 11.42 5.90 -2.87
N PHE A 23 11.86 4.72 -2.41
CA PHE A 23 10.98 3.76 -1.75
C PHE A 23 10.32 4.34 -0.48
N ALA A 24 11.08 5.05 0.36
CA ALA A 24 10.55 5.70 1.56
C ALA A 24 9.51 6.78 1.21
N LEU A 25 9.75 7.56 0.15
CA LEU A 25 8.81 8.56 -0.36
C LEU A 25 7.53 7.92 -0.90
N VAL A 26 7.63 6.86 -1.70
CA VAL A 26 6.47 6.10 -2.19
C VAL A 26 5.63 5.60 -1.03
N LEU A 27 6.27 5.00 -0.03
CA LEU A 27 5.60 4.48 1.16
C LEU A 27 4.88 5.58 1.95
N ALA A 28 5.51 6.74 2.09
CA ALA A 28 4.93 7.90 2.75
C ALA A 28 3.73 8.47 1.97
N ILE A 29 3.86 8.63 0.64
CA ILE A 29 2.79 9.11 -0.25
C ILE A 29 1.58 8.17 -0.20
N VAL A 30 1.82 6.85 -0.32
CA VAL A 30 0.76 5.84 -0.21
C VAL A 30 0.07 5.95 1.14
N THR A 31 0.84 5.98 2.23
CA THR A 31 0.29 6.03 3.58
C THR A 31 -0.54 7.30 3.81
N ALA A 32 -0.06 8.46 3.35
CA ALA A 32 -0.75 9.73 3.47
C ALA A 32 -2.03 9.77 2.61
N ALA A 33 -1.97 9.33 1.35
CA ALA A 33 -3.13 9.28 0.46
C ALA A 33 -4.23 8.38 1.03
N VAL A 34 -3.83 7.26 1.63
CA VAL A 34 -4.73 6.31 2.29
C VAL A 34 -5.38 6.91 3.52
N LEU A 35 -4.60 7.57 4.39
CA LEU A 35 -5.15 8.25 5.56
C LEU A 35 -6.17 9.32 5.13
N ALA A 36 -5.84 10.12 4.11
CA ALA A 36 -6.74 11.12 3.57
C ALA A 36 -8.04 10.51 3.01
N LEU A 37 -7.95 9.41 2.26
CA LEU A 37 -9.11 8.69 1.74
C LEU A 37 -9.97 8.10 2.86
N ALA A 38 -9.35 7.46 3.86
CA ALA A 38 -10.04 6.90 5.00
C ALA A 38 -10.78 7.98 5.82
N LEU A 39 -10.11 9.10 6.11
CA LEU A 39 -10.70 10.25 6.80
C LEU A 39 -11.86 10.85 6.00
N THR A 40 -11.63 11.12 4.71
CA THR A 40 -12.66 11.70 3.83
C THR A 40 -13.89 10.81 3.77
N ALA A 41 -13.70 9.50 3.60
CA ALA A 41 -14.81 8.61 3.40
C ALA A 41 -15.56 8.24 4.70
N THR A 42 -14.87 8.24 5.84
CA THR A 42 -15.53 8.16 7.15
C THR A 42 -16.34 9.42 7.49
N ALA A 43 -15.84 10.60 7.09
CA ALA A 43 -16.52 11.88 7.29
C ALA A 43 -17.72 12.09 6.35
N THR A 44 -17.56 11.78 5.07
CA THR A 44 -18.57 12.10 4.02
C THR A 44 -19.54 10.95 3.73
N ARG A 45 -19.21 9.71 4.12
CA ARG A 45 -19.99 8.48 3.88
C ARG A 45 -20.62 8.37 2.47
N PRO A 46 -19.87 8.53 1.37
CA PRO A 46 -20.46 8.41 0.04
C PRO A 46 -21.03 7.00 -0.20
N PRO A 47 -22.19 6.83 -0.86
CA PRO A 47 -22.78 5.51 -1.08
C PRO A 47 -21.90 4.59 -1.95
N TRP A 48 -21.10 5.17 -2.85
CA TRP A 48 -20.11 4.45 -3.66
C TRP A 48 -18.81 4.13 -2.89
N SER A 49 -18.58 4.75 -1.72
CA SER A 49 -17.30 4.62 -1.02
C SER A 49 -17.14 3.27 -0.36
N ALA A 50 -18.20 2.62 0.10
CA ALA A 50 -18.06 1.39 0.89
C ALA A 50 -17.32 0.30 0.11
N ALA A 51 -17.74 0.02 -1.13
CA ALA A 51 -17.09 -0.97 -1.99
C ALA A 51 -15.63 -0.60 -2.29
N MET A 52 -15.39 0.66 -2.65
CA MET A 52 -14.06 1.12 -3.03
C MET A 52 -13.09 1.18 -1.85
N LEU A 53 -13.58 1.57 -0.67
CA LEU A 53 -12.81 1.58 0.58
C LEU A 53 -12.46 0.17 1.03
N VAL A 54 -13.37 -0.81 0.90
CA VAL A 54 -13.05 -2.20 1.22
C VAL A 54 -11.96 -2.72 0.28
N CYS A 55 -12.08 -2.44 -1.03
CA CYS A 55 -11.05 -2.79 -2.02
C CYS A 55 -9.69 -2.18 -1.67
N LEU A 56 -9.67 -0.86 -1.41
CA LEU A 56 -8.47 -0.13 -0.99
C LEU A 56 -7.89 -0.69 0.30
N THR A 57 -8.74 -0.98 1.29
CA THR A 57 -8.34 -1.53 2.59
C THR A 57 -7.64 -2.87 2.44
N TRP A 58 -8.17 -3.77 1.60
CA TRP A 58 -7.53 -5.05 1.32
C TRP A 58 -6.20 -4.89 0.58
N ALA A 59 -6.11 -3.98 -0.39
CA ALA A 59 -4.85 -3.67 -1.06
C ALA A 59 -3.76 -3.25 -0.06
N LEU A 60 -4.12 -2.48 0.97
CA LEU A 60 -3.19 -2.00 1.99
C LEU A 60 -2.77 -3.09 2.97
N ILE A 61 -3.71 -3.95 3.38
CA ILE A 61 -3.40 -5.10 4.22
C ILE A 61 -2.44 -6.02 3.48
N ILE A 62 -2.71 -6.32 2.21
CA ILE A 62 -1.83 -7.14 1.37
C ILE A 62 -0.46 -6.48 1.24
N ASN A 63 -0.39 -5.16 1.05
CA ASN A 63 0.88 -4.43 1.01
C ASN A 63 1.65 -4.50 2.35
N GLY A 64 0.97 -4.34 3.48
CA GLY A 64 1.60 -4.48 4.81
C GLY A 64 2.11 -5.90 5.06
N ILE A 65 1.31 -6.91 4.71
CA ILE A 65 1.68 -8.33 4.82
C ILE A 65 2.87 -8.64 3.91
N SER A 66 2.92 -8.09 2.69
CA SER A 66 4.02 -8.37 1.76
C SER A 66 5.37 -7.90 2.33
N HIS A 67 5.43 -6.74 2.98
CA HIS A 67 6.65 -6.28 3.67
C HIS A 67 7.08 -7.21 4.80
N ILE A 68 6.13 -7.75 5.58
CA ILE A 68 6.41 -8.71 6.66
C ILE A 68 6.94 -10.02 6.06
N VAL A 69 6.24 -10.58 5.07
CA VAL A 69 6.64 -11.82 4.39
C VAL A 69 8.02 -11.68 3.76
N LEU A 70 8.28 -10.60 3.03
CA LEU A 70 9.58 -10.33 2.42
C LEU A 70 10.68 -10.15 3.47
N SER A 71 10.38 -9.56 4.63
CA SER A 71 11.35 -9.45 5.73
C SER A 71 11.69 -10.80 6.35
N LEU A 72 10.69 -11.68 6.50
CA LEU A 72 10.90 -13.04 7.00
C LEU A 72 11.71 -13.87 6.01
N LEU A 73 11.36 -13.84 4.71
CA LEU A 73 12.04 -14.60 3.67
C LEU A 73 13.49 -14.15 3.45
N SER A 74 13.76 -12.86 3.63
CA SER A 74 15.11 -12.30 3.50
C SER A 74 15.95 -12.41 4.77
N GLY A 75 15.34 -12.72 5.92
CA GLY A 75 16.00 -12.67 7.22
C GLY A 75 16.43 -11.26 7.65
N SER A 76 15.88 -10.20 7.05
CA SER A 76 16.24 -8.82 7.36
C SER A 76 15.04 -7.88 7.34
N LEU A 77 15.01 -6.89 8.22
CA LEU A 77 13.87 -6.00 8.39
C LEU A 77 13.74 -5.04 7.19
N MET A 78 12.67 -5.19 6.41
CA MET A 78 12.33 -4.27 5.32
C MET A 78 11.77 -2.96 5.91
N PRO A 79 12.13 -1.78 5.39
CA PRO A 79 11.66 -0.50 5.95
C PRO A 79 10.13 -0.38 6.03
N GLY A 80 9.42 -1.00 5.09
CA GLY A 80 7.95 -1.03 5.05
C GLY A 80 7.27 -1.85 6.16
N VAL A 81 8.00 -2.65 6.93
CA VAL A 81 7.41 -3.43 8.03
C VAL A 81 6.90 -2.53 9.13
N LEU A 82 7.64 -1.47 9.49
CA LEU A 82 7.25 -0.59 10.58
C LEU A 82 5.92 0.11 10.26
N SER A 83 5.82 0.75 9.10
CA SER A 83 4.57 1.40 8.68
C SER A 83 3.45 0.38 8.40
N GLY A 84 3.78 -0.76 7.80
CA GLY A 84 2.84 -1.85 7.55
C GLY A 84 2.19 -2.36 8.82
N SER A 85 2.99 -2.69 9.84
CA SER A 85 2.53 -3.28 11.09
C SER A 85 1.88 -2.28 12.05
N THR A 86 2.36 -1.03 12.09
CA THR A 86 1.87 -0.03 13.06
C THR A 86 0.73 0.84 12.54
N VAL A 87 0.65 1.03 11.22
CA VAL A 87 -0.35 1.93 10.61
C VAL A 87 -1.28 1.16 9.67
N LEU A 88 -0.74 0.53 8.63
CA LEU A 88 -1.57 -0.02 7.55
C LEU A 88 -2.43 -1.21 8.01
N LEU A 89 -1.86 -2.14 8.77
CA LEU A 89 -2.59 -3.31 9.26
C LEU A 89 -3.65 -2.94 10.33
N PRO A 90 -3.34 -2.15 11.37
CA PRO A 90 -4.36 -1.74 12.35
C PRO A 90 -5.46 -0.90 11.72
N LEU A 91 -5.11 0.07 10.86
CA LEU A 91 -6.09 0.89 10.15
C LEU A 91 -6.95 0.03 9.21
N GLY A 92 -6.32 -0.88 8.47
CA GLY A 92 -7.05 -1.75 7.56
C GLY A 92 -8.00 -2.70 8.28
N ALA A 93 -7.54 -3.31 9.38
CA ALA A 93 -8.40 -4.12 10.23
C ALA A 93 -9.58 -3.30 10.79
N TYR A 94 -9.31 -2.09 11.29
CA TYR A 94 -10.34 -1.18 11.77
C TYR A 94 -11.37 -0.84 10.69
N LEU A 95 -10.93 -0.54 9.47
CA LEU A 95 -11.82 -0.21 8.35
C LEU A 95 -12.66 -1.42 7.92
N ILE A 96 -12.10 -2.63 7.84
CA ILE A 96 -12.88 -3.85 7.53
C ILE A 96 -14.00 -4.05 8.56
N TRP A 97 -13.72 -3.79 9.83
CA TRP A 97 -14.70 -3.97 10.91
C TRP A 97 -15.80 -2.90 10.92
N ARG A 98 -15.53 -1.72 10.35
CA ARG A 98 -16.47 -0.59 10.33
C ARG A 98 -17.27 -0.46 9.04
N LEU A 99 -16.72 -0.93 7.92
CA LEU A 99 -17.35 -0.84 6.62
C LEU A 99 -18.42 -1.93 6.48
N PRO A 100 -19.54 -1.64 5.79
CA PRO A 100 -20.55 -2.66 5.52
C PRO A 100 -19.93 -3.78 4.66
N PRO A 101 -20.39 -5.03 4.83
CA PRO A 101 -19.86 -6.15 4.06
C PRO A 101 -20.11 -5.93 2.56
N VAL A 102 -19.06 -6.11 1.77
CA VAL A 102 -19.10 -5.98 0.31
C VAL A 102 -19.00 -7.38 -0.30
N PRO A 103 -19.92 -7.78 -1.20
CA PRO A 103 -19.84 -9.10 -1.82
C PRO A 103 -18.59 -9.21 -2.69
N TRP A 104 -17.88 -10.33 -2.55
CA TRP A 104 -16.77 -10.71 -3.41
C TRP A 104 -17.30 -11.24 -4.73
N THR A 105 -17.35 -10.35 -5.72
CA THR A 105 -17.72 -10.66 -7.10
C THR A 105 -16.49 -10.49 -7.99
N PRO A 106 -16.46 -11.08 -9.20
CA PRO A 106 -15.37 -10.85 -10.14
C PRO A 106 -15.09 -9.36 -10.38
N THR A 107 -16.13 -8.52 -10.38
CA THR A 107 -16.03 -7.07 -10.52
C THR A 107 -15.32 -6.42 -9.33
N THR A 108 -15.65 -6.78 -8.09
CA THR A 108 -15.01 -6.20 -6.90
C THR A 108 -13.55 -6.66 -6.75
N VAL A 109 -13.26 -7.91 -7.13
CA VAL A 109 -11.88 -8.42 -7.21
C VAL A 109 -11.08 -7.65 -8.26
N THR A 110 -11.61 -7.50 -9.47
CA THR A 110 -10.95 -6.75 -10.55
C THR A 110 -10.70 -5.30 -10.14
N THR A 111 -11.68 -4.67 -9.50
CA THR A 111 -11.55 -3.30 -8.99
C THR A 111 -10.47 -3.21 -7.92
N THR A 112 -10.39 -4.18 -7.00
CA THR A 112 -9.33 -4.24 -5.98
C THR A 112 -7.94 -4.32 -6.61
N ILE A 113 -7.78 -5.16 -7.63
CA ILE A 113 -6.51 -5.29 -8.35
C ILE A 113 -6.14 -3.97 -9.04
N LEU A 114 -7.08 -3.36 -9.77
CA LEU A 114 -6.85 -2.09 -10.47
C LEU A 114 -6.49 -0.96 -9.50
N VAL A 115 -7.15 -0.89 -8.34
CA VAL A 115 -6.85 0.08 -7.29
C VAL A 115 -5.46 -0.15 -6.71
N ALA A 116 -5.11 -1.41 -6.38
CA ALA A 116 -3.80 -1.75 -5.84
C ALA A 116 -2.67 -1.36 -6.82
N VAL A 117 -2.83 -1.72 -8.10
CA VAL A 117 -1.86 -1.41 -9.16
C VAL A 117 -1.78 0.10 -9.39
N GLY A 118 -2.92 0.78 -9.54
CA GLY A 118 -2.98 2.20 -9.82
C GLY A 118 -2.41 3.06 -8.69
N LEU A 119 -2.71 2.70 -7.44
CA LEU A 119 -2.17 3.39 -6.26
C LEU A 119 -0.65 3.21 -6.17
N THR A 120 -0.16 1.99 -6.42
CA THR A 120 1.28 1.71 -6.40
C THR A 120 1.98 2.48 -7.52
N ALA A 121 1.51 2.35 -8.77
CA ALA A 121 2.10 3.02 -9.93
C ALA A 121 2.05 4.54 -9.80
N GLY A 122 0.92 5.10 -9.34
CA GLY A 122 0.77 6.53 -9.11
C GLY A 122 1.71 7.07 -8.04
N ALA A 123 1.91 6.33 -6.94
CA ALA A 123 2.85 6.71 -5.90
C ALA A 123 4.31 6.69 -6.38
N PHE A 124 4.71 5.69 -7.18
CA PHE A 124 6.01 5.67 -7.83
C PHE A 124 6.20 6.85 -8.79
N ALA A 125 5.20 7.15 -9.62
CA ALA A 125 5.27 8.30 -10.53
C ALA A 125 5.41 9.64 -9.78
N LEU A 126 4.66 9.81 -8.68
CA LEU A 126 4.77 11.00 -7.82
C LEU A 126 6.12 11.09 -7.12
N ALA A 127 6.63 9.99 -6.56
CA ALA A 127 7.94 9.98 -5.92
C ALA A 127 9.05 10.35 -6.91
N ALA A 128 9.01 9.80 -8.13
CA ALA A 128 9.95 10.12 -9.20
C ALA A 128 9.88 11.59 -9.64
N LEU A 129 8.71 12.23 -9.57
CA LEU A 129 8.57 13.66 -9.83
C LEU A 129 9.22 14.49 -8.72
N VAL A 130 8.98 14.12 -7.45
CA VAL A 130 9.50 14.83 -6.28
C VAL A 130 11.01 14.73 -6.18
N THR A 131 11.61 13.59 -6.49
CA THR A 131 13.08 13.39 -6.41
C THR A 131 13.87 14.01 -7.56
N ARG A 132 13.19 14.50 -8.61
CA ARG A 132 13.80 15.23 -9.74
C ARG A 132 13.82 16.74 -9.57
N LEU A 133 13.18 17.26 -8.51
CA LEU A 133 13.19 18.66 -8.10
C LEU A 133 14.33 18.92 -7.12
#